data_AF-A0AAU8LZ96-F1
#
_entry.id   AF-A0AAU8LZ96-F1
#
_cell.length_a   1.000
_cell.length_b   1.000
_cell.length_c   1.000
_cell.angle_alpha   90.00
_cell.angle_beta   90.00
_cell.angle_gamma   90.00
#
_symmetry.space_group_name_H-M   'P 1'
#
loop_
_entity.id
_entity.type
_entity.pdbx_description
1 polymer ?
#
loop_
_entity_poly.entity_id
_entity_poly.type
_entity_poly.pdbx_seq_one_letter_code
_entity_poly.pdbx_strand_id
1 'polypeptide(L)'
;MKTPYGISNFKSLITEGYLYVDKTPFIETLENQGKYNILLRPRRFGKTLFLSTLWHYYDIRFKDSFEELFSKLAIGKDPTPLRNSYQILFMEFSGISIKDEESIERDFAFEVSRRLRNFLEEYEYPAEAIRRVEAQSTPALMMKAFLGIVKDAKIYLLIDEYDHFANAVLGEDQELFCAIVGKGGFVRAFYETVKTATMEGIIDRLFITGVTSITLDSMTSGFNIGKNLSLDKEFNQAMGFTRQEVTDMISPLVDLCGLDSTEIIQTLRAWYNGYLFSSRAEETVYNPDMILYFVDRFDAVECRFPERMLDDNIASDYGKIMRLFGIGDREKNFQILEELITEGEIIGRHKGKLDLDTNKPFERNDFISLLLYMGFITLSGSVLSQYRYRVPNYVVQKLYYDYFRTEIEQRGRITVSSRAVENAVTELALHNNIKPLIKEISNVLALFSNRDFMRMDEKHIKAVILTLLYQSEVYFIQSEAEVNQHYPDILLLERNPIEVRYQFLFELKYSKKKAGKRGLEEKRTEGIEQIKAYQQLAEVKKLPKLKSYLLLTDGSTIEAVAIE
;
A
#
# COMPACT_ATOMS: atom_id res chain seq x y z
N MET A 1 21.73 -14.02 -9.50
CA MET A 1 20.69 -14.44 -8.54
C MET A 1 19.36 -14.53 -9.30
N LYS A 2 18.48 -15.49 -9.02
CA LYS A 2 17.16 -15.56 -9.65
C LYS A 2 16.13 -14.85 -8.76
N THR A 3 15.61 -13.71 -9.20
CA THR A 3 14.64 -12.91 -8.43
C THR A 3 13.21 -13.39 -8.73
N PRO A 4 12.37 -13.67 -7.71
CA PRO A 4 11.01 -14.19 -7.90
C PRO A 4 9.99 -13.08 -8.23
N TYR A 5 10.38 -12.04 -8.97
CA TYR A 5 9.48 -10.92 -9.26
C TYR A 5 8.28 -11.40 -10.07
N GLY A 6 7.08 -11.31 -9.49
CA GLY A 6 5.83 -11.84 -10.07
C GLY A 6 5.56 -13.34 -9.84
N ILE A 7 6.44 -14.08 -9.17
CA ILE A 7 6.26 -15.52 -8.91
C ILE A 7 5.50 -15.72 -7.59
N SER A 8 4.33 -16.35 -7.67
CA SER A 8 3.47 -16.64 -6.51
C SER A 8 3.31 -18.13 -6.20
N ASN A 9 3.92 -19.02 -6.99
CA ASN A 9 3.92 -20.46 -6.73
C ASN A 9 5.13 -20.85 -5.87
N PHE A 10 4.89 -21.26 -4.63
CA PHE A 10 5.94 -21.62 -3.68
C PHE A 10 6.79 -22.80 -4.16
N LYS A 11 6.17 -23.85 -4.70
CA LYS A 11 6.89 -25.03 -5.20
C LYS A 11 7.88 -24.66 -6.31
N SER A 12 7.43 -23.98 -7.36
CA SER A 12 8.30 -23.50 -8.44
C SER A 12 9.44 -22.63 -7.90
N LEU A 13 9.12 -21.70 -6.99
CA LEU A 13 10.12 -20.81 -6.40
C LEU A 13 11.25 -21.60 -5.73
N ILE A 14 10.92 -22.60 -4.91
CA ILE A 14 11.92 -23.42 -4.21
C ILE A 14 12.65 -24.37 -5.18
N THR A 15 11.94 -25.12 -6.02
CA THR A 15 12.54 -26.16 -6.87
C THR A 15 13.41 -25.57 -7.99
N GLU A 16 13.09 -24.37 -8.46
CA GLU A 16 13.83 -23.71 -9.53
C GLU A 16 14.97 -22.81 -9.01
N GLY A 17 15.15 -22.74 -7.69
CA GLY A 17 16.25 -22.04 -7.02
C GLY A 17 16.12 -20.51 -7.06
N TYR A 18 14.90 -19.98 -6.97
CA TYR A 18 14.69 -18.55 -6.79
C TYR A 18 15.04 -18.11 -5.37
N LEU A 19 15.38 -16.84 -5.23
CA LEU A 19 15.51 -16.19 -3.92
C LEU A 19 14.19 -16.32 -3.15
N TYR A 20 14.25 -16.80 -1.91
CA TYR A 20 13.10 -16.91 -1.00
C TYR A 20 13.45 -16.29 0.34
N VAL A 21 12.62 -15.35 0.82
CA VAL A 21 12.69 -14.85 2.19
C VAL A 21 11.80 -15.73 3.05
N ASP A 22 12.39 -16.44 4.00
CA ASP A 22 11.71 -17.48 4.76
C ASP A 22 10.72 -16.89 5.79
N LYS A 23 9.43 -16.94 5.45
CA LYS A 23 8.31 -16.57 6.35
C LYS A 23 7.63 -17.80 6.97
N THR A 24 8.21 -18.99 6.83
CA THR A 24 7.65 -20.20 7.43
C THR A 24 7.63 -20.24 8.96
N PRO A 25 8.46 -19.49 9.73
CA PRO A 25 8.29 -19.40 11.18
C PRO A 25 6.90 -18.91 11.62
N PHE A 26 6.21 -18.14 10.79
CA PHE A 26 4.86 -17.65 11.11
C PHE A 26 3.78 -18.74 11.01
N ILE A 27 4.08 -19.93 10.49
CA ILE A 27 3.14 -21.05 10.42
C ILE A 27 2.77 -21.52 11.82
N GLU A 28 3.75 -21.77 12.68
CA GLU A 28 3.50 -22.18 14.08
C GLU A 28 2.75 -21.07 14.84
N THR A 29 3.19 -19.82 14.68
CA THR A 29 2.50 -18.66 15.27
C THR A 29 1.03 -18.59 14.83
N LEU A 30 0.75 -18.85 13.55
CA LEU A 30 -0.60 -18.89 12.97
C LEU A 30 -1.44 -20.02 13.56
N GLU A 31 -0.86 -21.21 13.72
CA GLU A 31 -1.56 -22.36 14.30
C GLU A 31 -2.05 -22.08 15.72
N ASN A 32 -1.31 -21.26 16.48
CA ASN A 32 -1.59 -20.86 17.85
C ASN A 32 -2.62 -19.71 17.99
N GLN A 33 -3.04 -19.05 16.90
CA GLN A 33 -4.01 -17.95 16.97
C GLN A 33 -5.47 -18.39 16.95
N GLY A 34 -5.73 -19.67 16.67
CA GLY A 34 -7.05 -20.21 16.41
C GLY A 34 -7.13 -20.90 15.05
N LYS A 35 -8.33 -21.40 14.73
CA LYS A 35 -8.60 -22.19 13.52
C LYS A 35 -9.04 -21.35 12.32
N TYR A 36 -9.63 -20.17 12.56
CA TYR A 36 -10.26 -19.35 11.53
C TYR A 36 -9.60 -17.97 11.51
N ASN A 37 -8.62 -17.80 10.64
CA ASN A 37 -7.72 -16.66 10.66
C ASN A 37 -7.89 -15.82 9.39
N ILE A 38 -7.73 -14.51 9.54
CA ILE A 38 -7.80 -13.54 8.45
C ILE A 38 -6.55 -12.67 8.52
N LEU A 39 -5.86 -12.50 7.38
CA LEU A 39 -4.69 -11.66 7.25
C LEU A 39 -4.87 -10.70 6.07
N LEU A 40 -5.47 -9.55 6.35
CA LEU A 40 -5.60 -8.44 5.42
C LEU A 40 -4.28 -7.67 5.31
N ARG A 41 -3.86 -7.36 4.09
CA ARG A 41 -2.67 -6.53 3.85
C ARG A 41 -2.78 -5.83 2.50
N PRO A 42 -2.05 -4.71 2.30
CA PRO A 42 -2.07 -4.00 1.02
C PRO A 42 -1.67 -4.91 -0.15
N ARG A 43 -2.03 -4.52 -1.38
CA ARG A 43 -1.56 -5.21 -2.59
C ARG A 43 -0.03 -5.26 -2.60
N ARG A 44 0.53 -6.32 -3.20
CA ARG A 44 1.99 -6.47 -3.41
C ARG A 44 2.82 -6.72 -2.13
N PHE A 45 2.18 -7.21 -1.07
CA PHE A 45 2.83 -7.70 0.14
C PHE A 45 2.94 -9.24 0.20
N GLY A 46 2.91 -9.95 -0.93
CA GLY A 46 3.17 -11.40 -0.98
C GLY A 46 2.03 -12.31 -0.46
N LYS A 47 0.77 -11.84 -0.49
CA LYS A 47 -0.46 -12.60 -0.10
C LYS A 47 -0.49 -14.01 -0.67
N THR A 48 -0.53 -14.11 -2.00
CA THR A 48 -0.65 -15.35 -2.75
C THR A 48 0.51 -16.30 -2.52
N LEU A 49 1.75 -15.79 -2.42
CA LEU A 49 2.92 -16.63 -2.15
C LEU A 49 2.86 -17.27 -0.75
N PHE A 50 2.43 -16.52 0.26
CA PHE A 50 2.28 -17.09 1.61
C PHE A 50 1.18 -18.16 1.63
N LEU A 51 0.05 -17.90 0.96
CA LEU A 51 -1.01 -18.88 0.78
C LEU A 51 -0.54 -20.15 0.04
N SER A 52 0.26 -19.99 -1.02
CA SER A 52 0.90 -21.10 -1.71
C SER A 52 1.83 -21.88 -0.77
N THR A 53 2.57 -21.20 0.11
CA THR A 53 3.41 -21.84 1.12
C THR A 53 2.56 -22.69 2.08
N LEU A 54 1.45 -22.14 2.59
CA LEU A 54 0.51 -22.89 3.46
C LEU A 54 -0.10 -24.09 2.73
N TRP A 55 -0.51 -23.91 1.46
CA TRP A 55 -1.04 -25.00 0.64
C TRP A 55 -0.06 -26.17 0.59
N HIS A 56 1.19 -25.93 0.19
CA HIS A 56 2.18 -26.99 0.06
C HIS A 56 2.61 -27.61 1.42
N TYR A 57 2.52 -26.85 2.51
CA TYR A 57 2.87 -27.32 3.85
C TYR A 57 1.80 -28.26 4.45
N TYR A 58 0.52 -27.93 4.25
CA TYR A 58 -0.60 -28.64 4.91
C TYR A 58 -1.23 -29.75 4.07
N ASP A 59 -1.14 -29.68 2.74
CA ASP A 59 -1.82 -30.62 1.84
C ASP A 59 -1.19 -32.02 1.88
N ILE A 60 -2.03 -33.04 2.07
CA ILE A 60 -1.60 -34.45 2.11
C ILE A 60 -0.89 -34.91 0.83
N ARG A 61 -1.20 -34.32 -0.32
CA ARG A 61 -0.62 -34.71 -1.62
C ARG A 61 0.86 -34.36 -1.75
N PHE A 62 1.36 -33.43 -0.94
CA PHE A 62 2.77 -33.00 -0.96
C PHE A 62 3.63 -33.70 0.10
N LYS A 63 3.09 -34.73 0.78
CA LYS A 63 3.82 -35.48 1.81
C LYS A 63 5.17 -36.03 1.30
N ASP A 64 5.18 -36.58 0.09
CA ASP A 64 6.39 -37.17 -0.51
C ASP A 64 7.39 -36.10 -1.00
N SER A 65 6.95 -34.85 -1.15
CA SER A 65 7.79 -33.71 -1.56
C SER A 65 8.19 -32.80 -0.39
N PHE A 66 7.85 -33.15 0.86
CA PHE A 66 8.09 -32.27 2.00
C PHE A 66 9.57 -31.91 2.17
N GLU A 67 10.46 -32.90 2.08
CA GLU A 67 11.90 -32.67 2.23
C GLU A 67 12.48 -31.77 1.13
N GLU A 68 12.04 -31.94 -0.12
CA GLU A 68 12.45 -31.09 -1.23
C GLU A 68 12.04 -29.63 -1.01
N LEU A 69 10.81 -29.42 -0.51
CA LEU A 69 10.21 -28.10 -0.41
C LEU A 69 10.60 -27.34 0.87
N PHE A 70 10.79 -28.03 1.99
CA PHE A 70 10.88 -27.37 3.30
C PHE A 70 12.19 -27.61 4.05
N SER A 71 13.00 -28.62 3.73
CA SER A 71 14.19 -29.00 4.54
C SER A 71 15.19 -27.87 4.82
N LYS A 72 15.27 -26.88 3.92
CA LYS A 72 16.14 -25.70 4.05
C LYS A 72 15.52 -24.55 4.84
N LEU A 73 14.20 -24.58 5.03
CA LEU A 73 13.40 -23.55 5.70
C LEU A 73 13.26 -23.86 7.19
N ALA A 74 12.93 -22.84 7.99
CA ALA A 74 12.78 -22.96 9.43
C ALA A 74 11.73 -24.02 9.81
N ILE A 75 10.55 -24.00 9.17
CA ILE A 75 9.49 -24.98 9.47
C ILE A 75 9.82 -26.41 9.01
N GLY A 76 10.76 -26.59 8.09
CA GLY A 76 11.20 -27.92 7.70
C GLY A 76 12.16 -28.54 8.71
N LYS A 77 12.91 -27.71 9.43
CA LYS A 77 13.82 -28.14 10.50
C LYS A 77 13.05 -28.54 11.76
N ASP A 78 11.93 -27.87 12.04
CA ASP A 78 11.05 -28.17 13.17
C ASP A 78 9.58 -28.12 12.73
N PRO A 79 9.06 -29.18 12.08
CA PRO A 79 7.70 -29.20 11.55
C PRO A 79 6.66 -29.40 12.64
N THR A 80 5.55 -28.66 12.53
CA THR A 80 4.38 -28.82 13.40
C THR A 80 3.67 -30.16 13.16
N PRO A 81 2.90 -30.66 14.14
CA PRO A 81 2.07 -31.87 13.96
C PRO A 81 1.05 -31.80 12.83
N LEU A 82 0.75 -30.59 12.32
CA LEU A 82 -0.22 -30.36 11.26
C LEU A 82 0.34 -30.49 9.84
N ARG A 83 1.65 -30.64 9.69
CA ARG A 83 2.32 -30.92 8.41
C ARG A 83 1.59 -32.01 7.61
N ASN A 84 1.28 -31.71 6.35
CA ASN A 84 0.65 -32.63 5.39
C ASN A 84 -0.53 -33.44 5.99
N SER A 85 -1.44 -32.77 6.71
CA SER A 85 -2.55 -33.41 7.44
C SER A 85 -3.95 -33.01 6.96
N TYR A 86 -4.05 -32.24 5.86
CA TYR A 86 -5.29 -31.66 5.37
C TYR A 86 -5.53 -31.92 3.88
N GLN A 87 -6.81 -31.98 3.49
CA GLN A 87 -7.19 -31.70 2.11
C GLN A 87 -7.43 -30.19 1.98
N ILE A 88 -6.70 -29.53 1.08
CA ILE A 88 -6.77 -28.09 0.87
C ILE A 88 -7.83 -27.75 -0.17
N LEU A 89 -8.79 -26.92 0.23
CA LEU A 89 -9.70 -26.23 -0.69
C LEU A 89 -9.19 -24.81 -0.87
N PHE A 90 -8.67 -24.51 -2.06
CA PHE A 90 -8.14 -23.19 -2.40
C PHE A 90 -9.13 -22.43 -3.29
N MET A 91 -9.51 -21.22 -2.88
CA MET A 91 -10.39 -20.32 -3.63
C MET A 91 -9.71 -18.97 -3.87
N GLU A 92 -9.97 -18.38 -5.02
CA GLU A 92 -9.32 -17.17 -5.51
C GLU A 92 -10.36 -16.42 -6.34
N PHE A 93 -10.56 -15.12 -6.10
CA PHE A 93 -11.66 -14.35 -6.69
C PHE A 93 -11.19 -13.14 -7.55
N SER A 94 -9.92 -13.14 -7.98
CA SER A 94 -9.27 -12.17 -8.88
C SER A 94 -9.64 -12.43 -10.34
N GLY A 95 -10.91 -12.27 -10.69
CA GLY A 95 -11.34 -12.49 -12.09
C GLY A 95 -12.81 -12.29 -12.37
N ILE A 96 -13.58 -11.87 -11.37
CA ILE A 96 -15.02 -11.67 -11.48
C ILE A 96 -15.28 -10.34 -12.21
N SER A 97 -16.09 -10.38 -13.28
CA SER A 97 -16.58 -9.20 -13.99
C SER A 97 -17.41 -8.31 -13.06
N ILE A 98 -17.33 -6.98 -13.23
CA ILE A 98 -18.04 -5.98 -12.39
C ILE A 98 -19.09 -5.17 -13.17
N LYS A 99 -19.68 -5.73 -14.22
CA LYS A 99 -20.61 -4.99 -15.09
C LYS A 99 -21.99 -4.78 -14.48
N ASP A 100 -22.54 -5.84 -13.92
CA ASP A 100 -23.89 -5.91 -13.36
C ASP A 100 -24.01 -7.12 -12.42
N GLU A 101 -25.04 -7.13 -11.57
CA GLU A 101 -25.27 -8.18 -10.56
C GLU A 101 -25.26 -9.59 -11.14
N GLU A 102 -25.94 -9.80 -12.29
CA GLU A 102 -26.06 -11.12 -12.93
C GLU A 102 -24.70 -11.64 -13.41
N SER A 103 -23.88 -10.76 -14.00
CA SER A 103 -22.53 -11.12 -14.43
C SER A 103 -21.60 -11.44 -13.26
N ILE A 104 -21.70 -10.70 -12.15
CA ILE A 104 -20.91 -10.95 -10.94
C ILE A 104 -21.32 -12.30 -10.33
N GLU A 105 -22.63 -12.56 -10.20
CA GLU A 105 -23.12 -13.83 -9.63
C GLU A 105 -22.71 -15.03 -10.49
N ARG A 106 -22.84 -14.92 -11.82
CA ARG A 106 -22.46 -15.99 -12.75
C ARG A 106 -20.97 -16.29 -12.67
N ASP A 107 -20.12 -15.27 -12.70
CA ASP A 107 -18.66 -15.47 -12.67
C ASP A 107 -18.19 -15.98 -11.29
N PHE A 108 -18.81 -15.51 -10.20
CA PHE A 108 -18.59 -16.04 -8.85
C PHE A 108 -19.01 -17.52 -8.74
N ALA A 109 -20.19 -17.88 -9.27
CA ALA A 109 -20.68 -19.26 -9.30
C ALA A 109 -19.79 -20.17 -10.14
N PHE A 110 -19.31 -19.68 -11.28
CA PHE A 110 -18.36 -20.39 -12.13
C PHE A 110 -17.06 -20.68 -11.37
N GLU A 111 -16.48 -19.69 -10.69
CA GLU A 111 -15.23 -19.88 -9.96
C GLU A 111 -15.41 -20.84 -8.77
N VAL A 112 -16.51 -20.72 -8.01
CA VAL A 112 -16.84 -21.68 -6.95
C VAL A 112 -16.97 -23.09 -7.52
N SER A 113 -17.79 -23.29 -8.56
CA SER A 113 -17.99 -24.61 -9.19
C SER A 113 -16.66 -25.21 -9.66
N ARG A 114 -15.84 -24.40 -10.34
CA ARG A 114 -14.52 -24.81 -10.83
C ARG A 114 -13.59 -25.25 -9.69
N ARG A 115 -13.52 -24.50 -8.59
CA ARG A 115 -12.67 -24.86 -7.44
C ARG A 115 -13.14 -26.12 -6.72
N LEU A 116 -14.45 -26.29 -6.57
CA LEU A 116 -15.02 -27.50 -5.96
C LEU A 116 -14.79 -28.73 -6.85
N ARG A 117 -14.98 -28.62 -8.17
CA ARG A 117 -14.63 -29.65 -9.14
C ARG A 117 -13.16 -30.03 -9.03
N ASN A 118 -12.25 -29.05 -9.12
CA ASN A 118 -10.81 -29.29 -9.05
C ASN A 118 -10.43 -30.03 -7.76
N PHE A 119 -10.97 -29.62 -6.61
CA PHE A 119 -10.76 -30.33 -5.35
C PHE A 119 -11.18 -31.80 -5.46
N LEU A 120 -12.40 -32.07 -5.94
CA LEU A 120 -12.92 -33.44 -6.03
C LEU A 120 -12.07 -34.30 -6.96
N GLU A 121 -11.60 -33.75 -8.09
CA GLU A 121 -10.69 -34.43 -9.02
C GLU A 121 -9.32 -34.69 -8.38
N GLU A 122 -8.73 -33.67 -7.74
CA GLU A 122 -7.41 -33.70 -7.12
C GLU A 122 -7.27 -34.69 -5.95
N TYR A 123 -8.36 -34.95 -5.23
CA TYR A 123 -8.41 -35.94 -4.14
C TYR A 123 -9.18 -37.21 -4.54
N GLU A 124 -9.37 -37.45 -5.85
CA GLU A 124 -9.88 -38.69 -6.42
C GLU A 124 -11.30 -39.09 -5.95
N TYR A 125 -12.18 -38.10 -5.68
CA TYR A 125 -13.58 -38.36 -5.40
C TYR A 125 -14.32 -38.86 -6.66
N PRO A 126 -15.39 -39.68 -6.52
CA PRO A 126 -16.11 -40.23 -7.67
C PRO A 126 -16.68 -39.15 -8.60
N ALA A 127 -16.71 -39.39 -9.91
CA ALA A 127 -17.27 -38.44 -10.88
C ALA A 127 -18.76 -38.06 -10.62
N GLU A 128 -19.51 -38.90 -9.90
CA GLU A 128 -20.87 -38.58 -9.45
C GLU A 128 -20.90 -37.44 -8.42
N ALA A 129 -19.88 -37.33 -7.58
CA ALA A 129 -19.72 -36.21 -6.64
C ALA A 129 -19.63 -34.87 -7.38
N ILE A 130 -18.84 -34.84 -8.45
CA ILE A 130 -18.67 -33.65 -9.30
C ILE A 130 -20.01 -33.26 -9.93
N ARG A 131 -20.70 -34.22 -10.57
CA ARG A 131 -22.03 -33.98 -11.17
C ARG A 131 -23.04 -33.44 -10.16
N ARG A 132 -23.02 -33.95 -8.92
CA ARG A 132 -23.93 -33.50 -7.86
C ARG A 132 -23.70 -32.04 -7.46
N VAL A 133 -22.44 -31.60 -7.41
CA VAL A 133 -22.08 -30.19 -7.15
C VAL A 133 -22.51 -29.30 -8.30
N GLU A 134 -22.19 -29.68 -9.54
CA GLU A 134 -22.47 -28.87 -10.73
C GLU A 134 -23.94 -28.80 -11.12
N ALA A 135 -24.76 -29.74 -10.64
CA ALA A 135 -26.21 -29.69 -10.81
C ALA A 135 -26.89 -28.60 -9.94
N GLN A 136 -26.17 -27.98 -9.00
CA GLN A 136 -26.72 -26.92 -8.15
C GLN A 136 -26.71 -25.58 -8.88
N SER A 137 -27.73 -24.76 -8.63
CA SER A 137 -27.92 -23.48 -9.34
C SER A 137 -27.21 -22.29 -8.72
N THR A 138 -26.85 -22.34 -7.43
CA THR A 138 -26.25 -21.21 -6.73
C THR A 138 -24.94 -21.60 -6.04
N PRO A 139 -23.99 -20.66 -5.84
CA PRO A 139 -22.71 -20.94 -5.18
C PRO A 139 -22.87 -21.55 -3.78
N ALA A 140 -23.87 -21.07 -3.02
CA ALA A 140 -24.17 -21.58 -1.69
C ALA A 140 -24.65 -23.04 -1.73
N LEU A 141 -25.52 -23.39 -2.69
CA LEU A 141 -25.99 -24.77 -2.86
C LEU A 141 -24.87 -25.69 -3.36
N MET A 142 -24.02 -25.23 -4.27
CA MET A 142 -22.82 -25.94 -4.72
C MET A 142 -21.92 -26.29 -3.53
N MET A 143 -21.61 -25.29 -2.69
CA MET A 143 -20.79 -25.47 -1.49
C MET A 143 -21.45 -26.44 -0.50
N LYS A 144 -22.78 -26.35 -0.29
CA LYS A 144 -23.50 -27.27 0.60
C LYS A 144 -23.49 -28.71 0.07
N ALA A 145 -23.67 -28.91 -1.23
CA ALA A 145 -23.58 -30.23 -1.86
C ALA A 145 -22.18 -30.83 -1.71
N PHE A 146 -21.14 -30.01 -1.94
CA PHE A 146 -19.75 -30.37 -1.75
C PHE A 146 -19.47 -30.81 -0.31
N LEU A 147 -19.86 -30.00 0.69
CA LEU A 147 -19.66 -30.31 2.10
C LEU A 147 -20.31 -31.64 2.52
N GLY A 148 -21.49 -31.95 1.98
CA GLY A 148 -22.15 -33.24 2.22
C GLY A 148 -21.41 -34.45 1.63
N ILE A 149 -20.59 -34.24 0.59
CA ILE A 149 -19.75 -35.29 -0.04
C ILE A 149 -18.47 -35.50 0.78
N VAL A 150 -17.86 -34.43 1.26
CA VAL A 150 -16.55 -34.44 1.94
C VAL A 150 -16.66 -34.44 3.47
N LYS A 151 -17.81 -34.84 4.02
CA LYS A 151 -18.13 -34.75 5.46
C LYS A 151 -17.12 -35.44 6.39
N ASP A 152 -16.43 -36.46 5.91
CA ASP A 152 -15.45 -37.24 6.66
C ASP A 152 -14.00 -36.77 6.40
N ALA A 153 -13.81 -35.78 5.53
CA ALA A 153 -12.51 -35.18 5.23
C ALA A 153 -12.17 -34.08 6.22
N LYS A 154 -10.87 -33.86 6.41
CA LYS A 154 -10.34 -32.75 7.21
C LYS A 154 -9.91 -31.62 6.28
N ILE A 155 -10.77 -30.61 6.11
CA ILE A 155 -10.54 -29.53 5.15
C ILE A 155 -9.86 -28.33 5.79
N TYR A 156 -8.83 -27.81 5.11
CA TYR A 156 -8.34 -26.46 5.33
C TYR A 156 -8.75 -25.60 4.13
N LEU A 157 -9.64 -24.63 4.36
CA LEU A 157 -10.08 -23.66 3.37
C LEU A 157 -9.11 -22.47 3.32
N LEU A 158 -8.53 -22.24 2.15
CA LEU A 158 -7.67 -21.10 1.84
C LEU A 158 -8.41 -20.20 0.85
N ILE A 159 -8.57 -18.91 1.16
CA ILE A 159 -9.22 -17.94 0.28
C ILE A 159 -8.27 -16.77 0.02
N ASP A 160 -7.87 -16.58 -1.23
CA ASP A 160 -7.15 -15.39 -1.70
C ASP A 160 -8.11 -14.36 -2.30
N GLU A 161 -7.70 -13.09 -2.25
CA GLU A 161 -8.38 -11.96 -2.89
C GLU A 161 -9.91 -11.91 -2.68
N TYR A 162 -10.36 -12.29 -1.48
CA TYR A 162 -11.78 -12.48 -1.15
C TYR A 162 -12.65 -11.24 -1.37
N ASP A 163 -12.03 -10.06 -1.36
CA ASP A 163 -12.63 -8.75 -1.47
C ASP A 163 -12.29 -8.02 -2.79
N HIS A 164 -11.56 -8.65 -3.71
CA HIS A 164 -11.08 -7.97 -4.93
C HIS A 164 -12.23 -7.41 -5.76
N PHE A 165 -13.20 -8.24 -6.15
CA PHE A 165 -14.36 -7.83 -6.93
C PHE A 165 -15.23 -6.84 -6.16
N ALA A 166 -15.38 -7.05 -4.86
CA ALA A 166 -16.27 -6.25 -4.03
C ALA A 166 -15.71 -4.83 -3.79
N ASN A 167 -14.39 -4.69 -3.59
CA ASN A 167 -13.74 -3.39 -3.56
C ASN A 167 -13.90 -2.65 -4.91
N ALA A 168 -13.81 -3.38 -6.03
CA ALA A 168 -13.99 -2.77 -7.34
C ALA A 168 -15.42 -2.28 -7.57
N VAL A 169 -16.43 -3.10 -7.23
CA VAL A 169 -17.84 -2.70 -7.27
C VAL A 169 -18.10 -1.50 -6.35
N LEU A 170 -17.58 -1.52 -5.12
CA LEU A 170 -17.76 -0.42 -4.18
C LEU A 170 -17.25 0.93 -4.70
N GLY A 171 -16.16 0.93 -5.46
CA GLY A 171 -15.61 2.15 -6.05
C GLY A 171 -16.42 2.73 -7.21
N GLU A 172 -17.39 1.97 -7.73
CA GLU A 172 -18.22 2.35 -8.88
C GLU A 172 -19.70 2.50 -8.52
N ASP A 173 -20.24 1.55 -7.75
CA ASP A 173 -21.66 1.46 -7.39
C ASP A 173 -21.84 0.86 -5.98
N GLN A 174 -22.16 1.74 -5.01
CA GLN A 174 -22.41 1.35 -3.62
C GLN A 174 -23.73 0.58 -3.45
N GLU A 175 -24.75 0.82 -4.28
CA GLU A 175 -26.03 0.12 -4.19
C GLU A 175 -25.88 -1.33 -4.64
N LEU A 176 -25.18 -1.54 -5.76
CA LEU A 176 -24.82 -2.86 -6.26
C LEU A 176 -23.95 -3.63 -5.25
N PHE A 177 -22.97 -2.97 -4.63
CA PHE A 177 -22.17 -3.57 -3.55
C PHE A 177 -23.07 -4.10 -2.43
N CYS A 178 -24.06 -3.30 -2.00
CA CYS A 178 -24.97 -3.68 -0.93
C CYS A 178 -25.92 -4.81 -1.36
N ALA A 179 -26.32 -4.88 -2.63
CA ALA A 179 -27.14 -5.96 -3.17
C ALA A 179 -26.41 -7.31 -3.11
N ILE A 180 -25.15 -7.37 -3.53
CA ILE A 180 -24.40 -8.62 -3.65
C ILE A 180 -23.77 -9.12 -2.34
N VAL A 181 -23.30 -8.20 -1.47
CA VAL A 181 -22.62 -8.53 -0.20
C VAL A 181 -23.53 -8.40 1.01
N GLY A 182 -24.61 -7.60 0.91
CA GLY A 182 -25.52 -7.32 2.00
C GLY A 182 -26.53 -8.44 2.28
N LYS A 183 -27.62 -8.08 2.97
CA LYS A 183 -28.65 -9.04 3.39
C LYS A 183 -29.40 -9.59 2.17
N GLY A 184 -29.30 -10.90 1.94
CA GLY A 184 -29.93 -11.58 0.82
C GLY A 184 -29.03 -11.73 -0.41
N GLY A 185 -27.84 -11.12 -0.42
CA GLY A 185 -26.87 -11.26 -1.50
C GLY A 185 -26.24 -12.65 -1.56
N PHE A 186 -25.91 -13.10 -2.78
CA PHE A 186 -25.37 -14.45 -3.03
C PHE A 186 -24.00 -14.66 -2.36
N VAL A 187 -23.17 -13.61 -2.26
CA VAL A 187 -21.85 -13.69 -1.62
C VAL A 187 -22.01 -14.02 -0.14
N ARG A 188 -22.92 -13.31 0.54
CA ARG A 188 -23.21 -13.58 1.95
C ARG A 188 -23.74 -14.99 2.18
N ALA A 189 -24.67 -15.45 1.34
CA ALA A 189 -25.23 -16.81 1.43
C ALA A 189 -24.15 -17.90 1.28
N PHE A 190 -23.16 -17.67 0.41
CA PHE A 190 -22.01 -18.56 0.27
C PHE A 190 -21.18 -18.63 1.56
N TYR A 191 -20.80 -17.50 2.16
CA TYR A 191 -20.02 -17.49 3.40
C TYR A 191 -20.80 -18.02 4.62
N GLU A 192 -22.13 -17.84 4.67
CA GLU A 192 -22.98 -18.48 5.68
C GLU A 192 -22.91 -20.02 5.60
N THR A 193 -22.77 -20.57 4.39
CA THR A 193 -22.54 -22.01 4.18
C THR A 193 -21.17 -22.44 4.70
N VAL A 194 -20.12 -21.64 4.43
CA VAL A 194 -18.77 -21.87 4.99
C VAL A 194 -18.79 -21.86 6.51
N LYS A 195 -19.46 -20.88 7.14
CA LYS A 195 -19.59 -20.84 8.61
C LYS A 195 -20.27 -22.09 9.15
N THR A 196 -21.33 -22.55 8.51
CA THR A 196 -22.02 -23.78 8.93
C THR A 196 -21.06 -24.97 8.91
N ALA A 197 -20.23 -25.09 7.86
CA ALA A 197 -19.22 -26.14 7.76
C ALA A 197 -18.14 -26.09 8.85
N THR A 198 -17.76 -24.89 9.30
CA THR A 198 -16.82 -24.74 10.43
C THR A 198 -17.44 -25.16 11.75
N MET A 199 -18.76 -24.97 11.93
CA MET A 199 -19.50 -25.42 13.11
C MET A 199 -19.66 -26.94 13.13
N GLU A 200 -19.85 -27.54 11.95
CA GLU A 200 -19.95 -29.01 11.77
C GLU A 200 -18.58 -29.71 11.83
N GLY A 201 -17.48 -28.97 11.81
CA GLY A 201 -16.12 -29.51 11.89
C GLY A 201 -15.54 -30.05 10.58
N ILE A 202 -16.27 -29.92 9.47
CA ILE A 202 -15.82 -30.34 8.13
C ILE A 202 -14.67 -29.43 7.65
N ILE A 203 -14.87 -28.11 7.78
CA ILE A 203 -13.79 -27.13 7.63
C ILE A 203 -13.13 -26.98 9.00
N ASP A 204 -12.02 -27.69 9.19
CA ASP A 204 -11.27 -27.66 10.45
C ASP A 204 -10.45 -26.36 10.58
N ARG A 205 -9.95 -25.82 9.47
CA ARG A 205 -9.22 -24.55 9.45
C ARG A 205 -9.60 -23.67 8.26
N LEU A 206 -9.47 -22.36 8.46
CA LEU A 206 -9.73 -21.33 7.46
C LEU A 206 -8.62 -20.27 7.52
N PHE A 207 -8.12 -19.88 6.35
CA PHE A 207 -7.25 -18.73 6.20
C PHE A 207 -7.72 -17.86 5.03
N ILE A 208 -8.06 -16.61 5.31
CA ILE A 208 -8.49 -15.64 4.31
C ILE A 208 -7.46 -14.52 4.20
N THR A 209 -7.16 -14.09 2.99
CA THR A 209 -6.37 -12.90 2.72
C THR A 209 -7.10 -11.99 1.73
N GLY A 210 -6.83 -10.69 1.83
CA GLY A 210 -7.44 -9.65 1.02
C GLY A 210 -6.83 -8.29 1.35
N VAL A 211 -7.50 -7.21 0.98
CA VAL A 211 -7.00 -5.84 1.20
C VAL A 211 -7.75 -5.15 2.34
N THR A 212 -9.07 -5.06 2.26
CA THR A 212 -9.95 -4.33 3.18
C THR A 212 -10.76 -5.29 4.04
N SER A 213 -11.34 -4.81 5.14
CA SER A 213 -12.28 -5.60 5.97
C SER A 213 -13.74 -5.42 5.57
N ILE A 214 -14.02 -4.59 4.57
CA ILE A 214 -15.35 -4.07 4.23
C ILE A 214 -16.35 -5.21 3.98
N THR A 215 -15.94 -6.19 3.21
CA THR A 215 -16.78 -7.32 2.83
C THR A 215 -16.98 -8.31 3.96
N LEU A 216 -15.99 -8.53 4.83
CA LEU A 216 -16.17 -9.37 6.02
C LEU A 216 -17.29 -8.82 6.88
N ASP A 217 -17.35 -7.51 7.06
CA ASP A 217 -18.33 -6.85 7.93
C ASP A 217 -19.74 -6.84 7.34
N SER A 218 -19.91 -6.51 6.06
CA SER A 218 -21.22 -6.65 5.39
C SER A 218 -21.69 -8.12 5.33
N MET A 219 -20.76 -9.08 5.27
CA MET A 219 -21.03 -10.52 5.44
C MET A 219 -21.19 -10.94 6.92
N THR A 220 -20.80 -10.14 7.92
CA THR A 220 -20.52 -10.63 9.29
C THR A 220 -21.72 -11.01 10.13
N SER A 221 -22.94 -10.51 9.87
CA SER A 221 -24.09 -11.16 10.53
C SER A 221 -24.20 -12.66 10.13
N GLY A 222 -23.63 -13.02 8.96
CA GLY A 222 -23.43 -14.37 8.47
C GLY A 222 -22.06 -15.02 8.78
N PHE A 223 -20.95 -14.28 8.93
CA PHE A 223 -19.57 -14.84 9.03
C PHE A 223 -18.68 -14.28 10.19
N ASN A 224 -19.21 -14.16 11.41
CA ASN A 224 -18.51 -13.59 12.58
C ASN A 224 -17.40 -14.46 13.25
N ILE A 225 -16.85 -15.46 12.56
CA ILE A 225 -15.94 -16.46 13.18
C ILE A 225 -14.44 -16.17 12.97
N GLY A 226 -14.10 -15.33 11.99
CA GLY A 226 -12.72 -15.07 11.62
C GLY A 226 -12.03 -14.11 12.59
N LYS A 227 -10.85 -14.49 13.08
CA LYS A 227 -9.95 -13.60 13.83
C LYS A 227 -9.06 -12.84 12.85
N ASN A 228 -9.21 -11.52 12.81
CA ASN A 228 -8.35 -10.64 12.00
C ASN A 228 -7.00 -10.43 12.72
N LEU A 229 -5.93 -10.95 12.13
CA LEU A 229 -4.56 -10.93 12.65
C LEU A 229 -3.73 -9.76 12.10
N SER A 230 -4.31 -8.91 11.23
CA SER A 230 -3.56 -7.89 10.50
C SER A 230 -2.88 -6.84 11.38
N LEU A 231 -3.43 -6.59 12.56
CA LEU A 231 -2.91 -5.59 13.51
C LEU A 231 -2.25 -6.25 14.73
N ASP A 232 -2.15 -7.58 14.75
CA ASP A 232 -1.48 -8.32 15.81
C ASP A 232 0.04 -8.18 15.63
N LYS A 233 0.74 -7.86 16.73
CA LYS A 233 2.18 -7.54 16.68
C LYS A 233 3.01 -8.73 16.18
N GLU A 234 2.55 -9.95 16.47
CA GLU A 234 3.18 -11.21 16.11
C GLU A 234 3.23 -11.41 14.59
N PHE A 235 2.39 -10.71 13.82
CA PHE A 235 2.35 -10.81 12.35
C PHE A 235 2.95 -9.58 11.65
N ASN A 236 3.41 -8.55 12.37
CA ASN A 236 3.95 -7.33 11.76
C ASN A 236 5.12 -7.63 10.80
N GLN A 237 6.06 -8.48 11.23
CA GLN A 237 7.19 -8.92 10.39
C GLN A 237 6.81 -9.98 9.33
N ALA A 238 5.63 -10.60 9.44
CA ALA A 238 5.10 -11.51 8.41
C ALA A 238 4.56 -10.73 7.19
N MET A 239 4.19 -9.47 7.39
CA MET A 239 3.59 -8.65 6.34
C MET A 239 4.60 -8.25 5.27
N GLY A 240 5.84 -7.91 5.65
CA GLY A 240 6.86 -7.39 4.75
C GLY A 240 8.27 -7.92 5.04
N PHE A 241 9.29 -7.29 4.45
CA PHE A 241 10.68 -7.64 4.74
C PHE A 241 11.25 -6.82 5.89
N THR A 242 12.02 -7.44 6.78
CA THR A 242 12.76 -6.74 7.84
C THR A 242 14.02 -6.08 7.27
N ARG A 243 14.65 -5.19 8.04
CA ARG A 243 15.94 -4.62 7.66
C ARG A 243 17.01 -5.69 7.44
N GLN A 244 17.03 -6.73 8.28
CA GLN A 244 18.00 -7.81 8.16
C GLN A 244 17.77 -8.60 6.86
N GLU A 245 16.54 -8.98 6.57
CA GLU A 245 16.19 -9.73 5.35
C GLU A 245 16.53 -8.94 4.08
N VAL A 246 16.31 -7.62 4.07
CA VAL A 246 16.73 -6.76 2.95
C VAL A 246 18.25 -6.69 2.85
N THR A 247 18.96 -6.59 3.98
CA THR A 247 20.42 -6.55 4.01
C THR A 247 21.01 -7.83 3.42
N ASP A 248 20.56 -8.98 3.90
CA ASP A 248 21.01 -10.30 3.42
C ASP A 248 20.75 -10.49 1.92
N MET A 249 19.61 -9.97 1.43
CA MET A 249 19.22 -10.04 0.04
C MET A 249 20.14 -9.24 -0.89
N ILE A 250 20.57 -8.05 -0.48
CA ILE A 250 21.41 -7.18 -1.30
C ILE A 250 22.91 -7.39 -1.08
N SER A 251 23.33 -8.06 -0.01
CA SER A 251 24.75 -8.32 0.29
C SER A 251 25.54 -8.84 -0.92
N PRO A 252 25.05 -9.81 -1.72
CA PRO A 252 25.78 -10.26 -2.90
C PRO A 252 26.01 -9.17 -3.95
N LEU A 253 25.08 -8.22 -4.10
CA LEU A 253 25.23 -7.08 -5.02
C LEU A 253 26.21 -6.05 -4.48
N VAL A 254 26.14 -5.79 -3.17
CA VAL A 254 27.05 -4.88 -2.46
C VAL A 254 28.49 -5.38 -2.57
N ASP A 255 28.71 -6.66 -2.29
CA ASP A 255 30.04 -7.28 -2.34
C ASP A 255 30.61 -7.30 -3.77
N LEU A 256 29.77 -7.62 -4.76
CA LEU A 256 30.16 -7.66 -6.18
C LEU A 256 30.60 -6.27 -6.69
N CYS A 257 29.88 -5.23 -6.29
CA CYS A 257 30.06 -3.88 -6.82
C CYS A 257 30.90 -2.96 -5.93
N GLY A 258 31.32 -3.43 -4.75
CA GLY A 258 32.06 -2.60 -3.78
C GLY A 258 31.27 -1.38 -3.30
N LEU A 259 29.94 -1.51 -3.19
CA LEU A 259 29.06 -0.41 -2.76
C LEU A 259 29.11 -0.23 -1.24
N ASP A 260 28.75 0.96 -0.75
CA ASP A 260 28.51 1.15 0.68
C ASP A 260 27.15 0.55 1.07
N SER A 261 27.18 -0.55 1.82
CA SER A 261 25.99 -1.21 2.37
C SER A 261 25.08 -0.24 3.14
N THR A 262 25.68 0.73 3.84
CA THR A 262 24.93 1.72 4.63
C THR A 262 24.13 2.65 3.73
N GLU A 263 24.73 3.11 2.64
CA GLU A 263 24.11 4.04 1.70
C GLU A 263 22.93 3.38 0.99
N ILE A 264 23.13 2.19 0.40
CA ILE A 264 22.05 1.47 -0.29
C ILE A 264 20.89 1.13 0.65
N ILE A 265 21.16 0.70 1.89
CA ILE A 265 20.10 0.40 2.87
C ILE A 265 19.34 1.67 3.26
N GLN A 266 20.02 2.82 3.38
CA GLN A 266 19.36 4.09 3.63
C GLN A 266 18.48 4.52 2.45
N THR A 267 18.96 4.36 1.21
CA THR A 267 18.16 4.61 0.01
C THR A 267 16.92 3.72 -0.03
N LEU A 268 17.08 2.40 0.10
CA LEU A 268 15.96 1.45 0.10
C LEU A 268 14.99 1.71 1.25
N ARG A 269 15.49 2.16 2.42
CA ARG A 269 14.64 2.54 3.54
C ARG A 269 13.76 3.73 3.18
N ALA A 270 14.33 4.78 2.60
CA ALA A 270 13.58 5.97 2.20
C ALA A 270 12.53 5.68 1.11
N TRP A 271 12.87 4.80 0.17
CA TRP A 271 12.01 4.43 -0.95
C TRP A 271 10.90 3.45 -0.56
N TYR A 272 11.21 2.42 0.22
CA TYR A 272 10.34 1.23 0.33
C TYR A 272 10.00 0.77 1.76
N ASN A 273 10.63 1.33 2.80
CA ASN A 273 10.33 1.02 4.22
C ASN A 273 9.43 2.08 4.84
N GLY A 274 8.68 1.69 5.87
CA GLY A 274 7.95 2.61 6.73
C GLY A 274 6.68 1.99 7.27
N TYR A 275 6.31 0.80 6.79
CA TYR A 275 5.07 0.14 7.16
C TYR A 275 5.14 -0.46 8.56
N LEU A 276 4.28 0.02 9.44
CA LEU A 276 3.94 -0.53 10.73
C LEU A 276 2.46 -0.91 10.72
N PHE A 277 2.17 -2.21 10.93
CA PHE A 277 0.81 -2.74 10.91
C PHE A 277 0.23 -2.88 12.32
N SER A 278 1.07 -3.00 13.34
CA SER A 278 0.64 -3.03 14.74
C SER A 278 1.21 -1.84 15.51
N SER A 279 0.37 -1.16 16.29
CA SER A 279 0.80 -0.08 17.18
C SER A 279 1.72 -0.55 18.32
N ARG A 280 1.80 -1.87 18.53
CA ARG A 280 2.67 -2.51 19.53
C ARG A 280 3.95 -3.09 18.93
N ALA A 281 4.14 -2.98 17.62
CA ALA A 281 5.37 -3.40 16.98
C ALA A 281 6.43 -2.30 17.08
N GLU A 282 7.69 -2.72 17.21
CA GLU A 282 8.83 -1.80 17.34
C GLU A 282 9.50 -1.51 15.99
N GLU A 283 9.38 -2.43 15.04
CA GLU A 283 10.06 -2.36 13.75
C GLU A 283 9.09 -2.15 12.60
N THR A 284 9.46 -1.27 11.68
CA THR A 284 8.79 -1.12 10.38
C THR A 284 9.33 -2.15 9.39
N VAL A 285 8.49 -2.53 8.44
CA VAL A 285 8.85 -3.44 7.35
C VAL A 285 8.89 -2.74 5.99
N TYR A 286 9.70 -3.28 5.10
CA TYR A 286 9.78 -2.91 3.71
C TYR A 286 8.66 -3.58 2.90
N ASN A 287 8.18 -2.91 1.86
CA ASN A 287 7.33 -3.52 0.86
C ASN A 287 8.13 -4.61 0.09
N PRO A 288 7.71 -5.89 0.15
CA PRO A 288 8.43 -6.99 -0.51
C PRO A 288 8.60 -6.82 -2.02
N ASP A 289 7.53 -6.47 -2.72
CA ASP A 289 7.51 -6.37 -4.17
C ASP A 289 8.43 -5.26 -4.67
N MET A 290 8.45 -4.10 -4.00
CA MET A 290 9.35 -2.99 -4.34
C MET A 290 10.83 -3.35 -4.12
N ILE A 291 11.15 -4.12 -3.08
CA ILE A 291 12.52 -4.62 -2.86
C ILE A 291 12.91 -5.64 -3.93
N LEU A 292 12.02 -6.59 -4.24
CA LEU A 292 12.27 -7.56 -5.31
C LEU A 292 12.43 -6.88 -6.67
N TYR A 293 11.63 -5.85 -6.96
CA TYR A 293 11.77 -5.02 -8.15
C TYR A 293 13.15 -4.36 -8.21
N PHE A 294 13.61 -3.75 -7.12
CA PHE A 294 14.94 -3.13 -7.08
C PHE A 294 16.04 -4.15 -7.39
N VAL A 295 15.98 -5.33 -6.77
CA VAL A 295 16.97 -6.39 -6.96
C VAL A 295 16.93 -6.98 -8.36
N ASP A 296 15.74 -7.11 -8.97
CA ASP A 296 15.56 -7.56 -10.35
C ASP A 296 16.11 -6.54 -11.37
N ARG A 297 15.92 -5.25 -11.10
CA ARG A 297 16.30 -4.16 -12.01
C ARG A 297 17.68 -3.58 -11.76
N PHE A 298 18.38 -4.00 -10.71
CA PHE A 298 19.74 -3.57 -10.44
C PHE A 298 20.67 -4.08 -11.55
N ASP A 299 21.42 -3.17 -12.16
CA ASP A 299 22.40 -3.53 -13.19
C ASP A 299 23.69 -3.99 -12.50
N ALA A 300 23.85 -5.30 -12.36
CA ALA A 300 25.02 -5.91 -11.75
C ALA A 300 26.28 -5.86 -12.63
N VAL A 301 26.17 -5.50 -13.92
CA VAL A 301 27.32 -5.37 -14.83
C VAL A 301 27.92 -3.97 -14.69
N GLU A 302 27.07 -2.95 -14.73
CA GLU A 302 27.49 -1.55 -14.60
C GLU A 302 27.49 -1.07 -13.14
N CYS A 303 27.04 -1.92 -12.21
CA CYS A 303 26.89 -1.61 -10.79
C CYS A 303 26.00 -0.38 -10.54
N ARG A 304 24.86 -0.32 -11.22
CA ARG A 304 23.93 0.82 -11.18
C ARG A 304 22.58 0.45 -10.60
N PHE A 305 22.00 1.41 -9.90
CA PHE A 305 20.62 1.33 -9.42
C PHE A 305 19.66 1.37 -10.61
N PRO A 306 18.44 0.87 -10.45
CA PRO A 306 17.40 1.01 -11.47
C PRO A 306 17.21 2.49 -11.85
N GLU A 307 17.15 2.80 -13.14
CA GLU A 307 16.85 4.17 -13.61
C GLU A 307 15.51 4.65 -13.06
N ARG A 308 14.52 3.75 -13.03
CA ARG A 308 13.23 3.96 -12.37
C ARG A 308 13.19 3.18 -11.06
N MET A 309 13.07 3.89 -9.96
CA MET A 309 12.89 3.30 -8.62
C MET A 309 11.43 2.97 -8.31
N LEU A 310 10.48 3.52 -9.08
CA LEU A 310 9.06 3.20 -8.95
C LEU A 310 8.70 2.14 -9.98
N ASP A 311 8.12 1.04 -9.51
CA ASP A 311 7.53 0.02 -10.37
C ASP A 311 6.21 0.53 -10.99
N ASP A 312 6.07 0.40 -12.31
CA ASP A 312 4.86 0.79 -13.03
C ASP A 312 3.64 -0.07 -12.63
N ASN A 313 3.87 -1.33 -12.20
CA ASN A 313 2.80 -2.22 -11.74
C ASN A 313 2.16 -1.72 -10.44
N ILE A 314 2.99 -1.19 -9.53
CA ILE A 314 2.56 -0.47 -8.33
C ILE A 314 1.65 0.69 -8.79
N ALA A 315 2.15 1.64 -9.59
CA ALA A 315 1.41 2.83 -10.01
C ALA A 315 0.04 2.54 -10.67
N SER A 316 -0.06 1.49 -11.49
CA SER A 316 -1.31 1.11 -12.16
C SER A 316 -2.39 0.59 -11.18
N ASP A 317 -1.99 -0.15 -10.15
CA ASP A 317 -2.89 -0.61 -9.08
C ASP A 317 -3.41 0.58 -8.27
N TYR A 318 -2.58 1.61 -8.06
CA TYR A 318 -2.95 2.83 -7.36
C TYR A 318 -4.09 3.59 -8.02
N GLY A 319 -4.04 3.80 -9.34
CA GLY A 319 -5.08 4.55 -10.05
C GLY A 319 -6.49 3.97 -9.89
N LYS A 320 -6.61 2.64 -9.79
CA LYS A 320 -7.89 1.95 -9.52
C LYS A 320 -8.37 2.21 -8.10
N ILE A 321 -7.45 2.14 -7.13
CA ILE A 321 -7.76 2.31 -5.71
C ILE A 321 -8.16 3.76 -5.39
N MET A 322 -7.61 4.75 -6.09
CA MET A 322 -7.98 6.17 -5.91
C MET A 322 -9.47 6.44 -6.15
N ARG A 323 -10.18 5.61 -6.94
CA ARG A 323 -11.63 5.73 -7.09
C ARG A 323 -12.36 5.58 -5.76
N LEU A 324 -11.82 4.77 -4.84
CA LEU A 324 -12.37 4.55 -3.51
C LEU A 324 -12.27 5.80 -2.62
N PHE A 325 -11.48 6.80 -2.99
CA PHE A 325 -11.43 8.07 -2.27
C PHE A 325 -12.67 8.93 -2.53
N GLY A 326 -13.45 8.60 -3.56
CA GLY A 326 -14.77 9.16 -3.79
C GLY A 326 -15.88 8.59 -2.91
N ILE A 327 -15.62 7.53 -2.12
CA ILE A 327 -16.66 6.91 -1.27
C ILE A 327 -17.13 7.89 -0.19
N GLY A 328 -18.44 8.03 -0.05
CA GLY A 328 -19.04 8.94 0.90
C GLY A 328 -18.86 10.41 0.50
N ASP A 329 -18.25 11.20 1.37
CA ASP A 329 -18.08 12.64 1.18
C ASP A 329 -16.68 12.96 0.62
N ARG A 330 -16.61 13.13 -0.70
CA ARG A 330 -15.34 13.38 -1.42
C ARG A 330 -14.60 14.62 -0.91
N GLU A 331 -15.30 15.66 -0.49
CA GLU A 331 -14.66 16.88 0.05
C GLU A 331 -14.03 16.62 1.41
N LYS A 332 -14.71 15.88 2.30
CA LYS A 332 -14.11 15.48 3.58
C LYS A 332 -12.93 14.54 3.41
N ASN A 333 -13.00 13.60 2.46
CA ASN A 333 -11.89 12.72 2.16
C ASN A 333 -10.69 13.52 1.66
N PHE A 334 -10.90 14.46 0.75
CA PHE A 334 -9.84 15.36 0.28
C PHE A 334 -9.19 16.16 1.40
N GLN A 335 -9.97 16.69 2.36
CA GLN A 335 -9.43 17.40 3.53
C GLN A 335 -8.49 16.53 4.37
N ILE A 336 -8.76 15.22 4.50
CA ILE A 336 -7.88 14.29 5.24
C ILE A 336 -6.56 14.09 4.48
N LEU A 337 -6.61 14.01 3.15
CA LEU A 337 -5.42 13.89 2.31
C LEU A 337 -4.60 15.18 2.34
N GLU A 338 -5.27 16.34 2.34
CA GLU A 338 -4.64 17.65 2.50
C GLU A 338 -3.98 17.78 3.88
N GLU A 339 -4.64 17.35 4.97
CA GLU A 339 -4.08 17.30 6.32
C GLU A 339 -2.81 16.44 6.37
N LEU A 340 -2.84 15.24 5.77
CA LEU A 340 -1.67 14.35 5.67
C LEU A 340 -0.47 15.01 4.96
N ILE A 341 -0.73 15.74 3.88
CA ILE A 341 0.31 16.40 3.07
C ILE A 341 0.88 17.63 3.80
N THR A 342 0.00 18.39 4.47
CA THR A 342 0.37 19.67 5.09
C THR A 342 0.98 19.52 6.47
N GLU A 343 0.44 18.63 7.29
CA GLU A 343 0.89 18.35 8.66
C GLU A 343 1.87 17.17 8.74
N GLY A 344 1.98 16.36 7.68
CA GLY A 344 2.82 15.15 7.65
C GLY A 344 2.22 13.94 8.39
N GLU A 345 1.17 14.18 9.17
CA GLU A 345 0.50 13.18 9.99
C GLU A 345 -0.97 13.52 10.23
N ILE A 346 -1.76 12.50 10.54
CA ILE A 346 -3.13 12.66 11.01
C ILE A 346 -3.38 11.81 12.24
N ILE A 347 -4.29 12.27 13.10
CA ILE A 347 -4.74 11.52 14.27
C ILE A 347 -6.16 11.00 13.99
N GLY A 348 -6.39 9.73 14.29
CA GLY A 348 -7.71 9.11 14.11
C GLY A 348 -7.87 7.80 14.87
N ARG A 349 -9.10 7.31 14.90
CA ARG A 349 -9.38 5.98 15.45
C ARG A 349 -9.37 4.96 14.32
N HIS A 350 -8.70 3.84 14.55
CA HIS A 350 -8.83 2.71 13.66
C HIS A 350 -10.20 2.05 13.88
N LYS A 351 -10.99 1.92 12.83
CA LYS A 351 -12.17 1.06 12.82
C LYS A 351 -11.73 -0.30 12.29
N GLY A 352 -11.57 -1.26 13.22
CA GLY A 352 -11.28 -2.65 12.88
C GLY A 352 -12.36 -3.30 12.01
N LYS A 353 -13.54 -2.68 11.97
CA LYS A 353 -14.66 -3.07 11.12
C LYS A 353 -15.16 -1.89 10.29
N LEU A 354 -15.17 -2.04 8.97
CA LEU A 354 -15.63 -1.02 8.02
C LEU A 354 -17.06 -1.35 7.63
N ASP A 355 -18.02 -0.76 8.33
CA ASP A 355 -19.45 -0.97 8.11
C ASP A 355 -19.96 0.02 7.05
N LEU A 356 -20.35 -0.50 5.89
CA LEU A 356 -20.92 0.26 4.77
C LEU A 356 -22.44 0.13 4.65
N ASP A 357 -23.14 -0.22 5.73
CA ASP A 357 -24.61 -0.18 5.77
C ASP A 357 -25.11 1.15 5.18
N THR A 358 -26.02 1.07 4.20
CA THR A 358 -26.60 2.24 3.51
C THR A 358 -27.27 3.23 4.47
N ASN A 359 -27.59 2.79 5.69
CA ASN A 359 -28.17 3.63 6.74
C ASN A 359 -27.14 4.37 7.60
N LYS A 360 -25.83 4.16 7.38
CA LYS A 360 -24.75 4.86 8.10
C LYS A 360 -23.86 5.64 7.14
N PRO A 361 -23.58 6.93 7.42
CA PRO A 361 -22.66 7.70 6.60
C PRO A 361 -21.23 7.15 6.76
N PHE A 362 -20.49 7.12 5.65
CA PHE A 362 -19.04 6.86 5.68
C PHE A 362 -18.33 8.04 6.35
N GLU A 363 -17.68 7.80 7.49
CA GLU A 363 -17.10 8.84 8.33
C GLU A 363 -15.58 8.98 8.12
N ARG A 364 -15.01 10.07 8.67
CA ARG A 364 -13.56 10.34 8.65
C ARG A 364 -12.71 9.15 9.06
N ASN A 365 -13.06 8.46 10.15
CA ASN A 365 -12.27 7.32 10.65
C ASN A 365 -12.41 6.06 9.78
N ASP A 366 -13.51 5.93 9.03
CA ASP A 366 -13.67 4.85 8.04
C ASP A 366 -12.71 5.07 6.88
N PHE A 367 -12.60 6.32 6.40
CA PHE A 367 -11.63 6.69 5.38
C PHE A 367 -10.18 6.47 5.83
N ILE A 368 -9.83 6.89 7.05
CA ILE A 368 -8.49 6.65 7.61
C ILE A 368 -8.17 5.15 7.68
N SER A 369 -9.14 4.34 8.11
CA SER A 369 -8.94 2.89 8.19
C SER A 369 -8.80 2.26 6.80
N LEU A 370 -9.55 2.75 5.81
CA LEU A 370 -9.41 2.36 4.41
C LEU A 370 -8.01 2.69 3.86
N LEU A 371 -7.51 3.91 4.11
CA LEU A 371 -6.15 4.30 3.71
C LEU A 371 -5.08 3.40 4.31
N LEU A 372 -5.24 2.98 5.58
CA LEU A 372 -4.32 2.05 6.24
C LEU A 372 -4.34 0.66 5.56
N TYR A 373 -5.53 0.09 5.35
CA TYR A 373 -5.68 -1.21 4.68
C TYR A 373 -5.10 -1.23 3.27
N MET A 374 -5.21 -0.10 2.57
CA MET A 374 -4.65 0.10 1.22
C MET A 374 -3.14 0.36 1.22
N GLY A 375 -2.51 0.58 2.39
CA GLY A 375 -1.08 0.83 2.50
C GLY A 375 -0.66 2.24 2.08
N PHE A 376 -1.60 3.19 2.09
CA PHE A 376 -1.31 4.60 1.82
C PHE A 376 -0.79 5.34 3.04
N ILE A 377 -1.32 4.98 4.20
CA ILE A 377 -0.82 5.45 5.47
C ILE A 377 -0.39 4.27 6.32
N THR A 378 0.37 4.57 7.35
CA THR A 378 0.89 3.60 8.29
C THR A 378 0.87 4.17 9.70
N LEU A 379 0.91 3.30 10.71
CA LEU A 379 0.97 3.71 12.10
C LEU A 379 2.33 4.33 12.41
N SER A 380 2.33 5.45 13.12
CA SER A 380 3.56 6.11 13.62
C SER A 380 3.55 6.35 15.12
N GLY A 381 2.45 6.03 15.80
CA GLY A 381 2.34 6.11 17.25
C GLY A 381 0.89 6.12 17.73
N SER A 382 0.70 6.39 19.02
CA SER A 382 -0.61 6.51 19.64
C SER A 382 -0.70 7.81 20.44
N VAL A 383 -1.89 8.43 20.43
CA VAL A 383 -2.22 9.60 21.22
C VAL A 383 -3.51 9.31 21.99
N LEU A 384 -3.40 9.13 23.30
CA LEU A 384 -4.50 8.71 24.18
C LEU A 384 -5.18 7.43 23.66
N SER A 385 -6.43 7.52 23.21
CA SER A 385 -7.22 6.40 22.64
C SER A 385 -7.22 6.37 21.11
N GLN A 386 -6.35 7.15 20.47
CA GLN A 386 -6.25 7.29 19.02
C GLN A 386 -4.87 6.90 18.52
N TYR A 387 -4.76 6.69 17.22
CA TYR A 387 -3.50 6.42 16.53
C TYR A 387 -3.08 7.62 15.71
N ARG A 388 -1.77 7.74 15.56
CA ARG A 388 -1.09 8.67 14.67
C ARG A 388 -0.74 7.92 13.39
N TYR A 389 -1.06 8.51 12.26
CA TYR A 389 -0.81 7.94 10.94
C TYR A 389 0.02 8.90 10.09
N ARG A 390 0.85 8.34 9.21
CA ARG A 390 1.66 9.09 8.25
C ARG A 390 1.80 8.32 6.94
N VAL A 391 2.32 8.99 5.91
CA VAL A 391 2.73 8.33 4.67
C VAL A 391 3.99 7.49 4.94
N PRO A 392 4.06 6.21 4.50
CA PRO A 392 5.13 5.29 4.90
C PRO A 392 6.48 5.62 4.25
N ASN A 393 6.50 5.94 2.96
CA ASN A 393 7.73 6.06 2.17
C ASN A 393 7.56 6.97 0.94
N TYR A 394 8.66 7.23 0.25
CA TYR A 394 8.71 8.13 -0.89
C TYR A 394 7.87 7.65 -2.09
N VAL A 395 7.77 6.33 -2.32
CA VAL A 395 6.91 5.78 -3.38
C VAL A 395 5.46 6.17 -3.15
N VAL A 396 4.95 5.90 -1.95
CA VAL A 396 3.56 6.22 -1.61
C VAL A 396 3.35 7.74 -1.61
N GLN A 397 4.32 8.51 -1.14
CA GLN A 397 4.26 9.97 -1.17
C GLN A 397 4.13 10.53 -2.59
N LYS A 398 4.90 10.02 -3.56
CA LYS A 398 4.77 10.41 -4.97
C LYS A 398 3.37 10.13 -5.51
N LEU A 399 2.82 8.95 -5.22
CA LEU A 399 1.47 8.55 -5.66
C LEU A 399 0.37 9.43 -5.05
N TYR A 400 0.57 9.90 -3.81
CA TYR A 400 -0.31 10.90 -3.18
C TYR A 400 -0.32 12.23 -3.93
N TYR A 401 0.86 12.73 -4.32
CA TYR A 401 0.96 13.99 -5.06
C TYR A 401 0.42 13.89 -6.49
N ASP A 402 0.56 12.72 -7.15
CA ASP A 402 -0.08 12.46 -8.44
C ASP A 402 -1.61 12.52 -8.32
N TYR A 403 -2.18 11.96 -7.25
CA TYR A 403 -3.61 12.08 -6.96
C TYR A 403 -4.02 13.53 -6.67
N PHE A 404 -3.28 14.24 -5.81
CA PHE A 404 -3.59 15.62 -5.45
C PHE A 404 -3.57 16.53 -6.69
N ARG A 405 -2.60 16.33 -7.59
CA ARG A 405 -2.58 16.99 -8.90
C ARG A 405 -3.86 16.74 -9.68
N THR A 406 -4.29 15.47 -9.78
CA THR A 406 -5.51 15.09 -10.51
C THR A 406 -6.75 15.80 -9.93
N GLU A 407 -6.84 15.90 -8.61
CA GLU A 407 -7.93 16.64 -7.94
C GLU A 407 -7.87 18.15 -8.22
N ILE A 408 -6.68 18.76 -8.18
CA ILE A 408 -6.50 20.18 -8.55
C ILE A 408 -6.96 20.42 -9.98
N GLU A 409 -6.55 19.56 -10.93
CA GLU A 409 -6.91 19.67 -12.34
C GLU A 409 -8.43 19.56 -12.55
N GLN A 410 -9.07 18.60 -11.88
CA GLN A 410 -10.52 18.39 -11.95
C GLN A 410 -11.30 19.57 -11.35
N ARG A 411 -10.91 20.06 -10.17
CA ARG A 411 -11.56 21.19 -9.49
C ARG A 411 -11.35 22.51 -10.24
N GLY A 412 -10.12 22.73 -10.71
CA GLY A 412 -9.73 23.94 -11.44
C GLY A 412 -10.19 23.95 -12.91
N ARG A 413 -10.64 22.82 -13.46
CA ARG A 413 -10.93 22.61 -14.90
C ARG A 413 -9.75 23.02 -15.79
N ILE A 414 -8.55 22.63 -15.38
CA ILE A 414 -7.29 22.96 -16.05
C ILE A 414 -6.42 21.72 -16.19
N THR A 415 -5.38 21.81 -17.02
CA THR A 415 -4.34 20.80 -17.12
C THR A 415 -3.02 21.43 -16.69
N VAL A 416 -2.38 20.88 -15.66
CA VAL A 416 -1.01 21.24 -15.32
C VAL A 416 -0.10 20.52 -16.30
N SER A 417 0.77 21.23 -17.02
CA SER A 417 1.66 20.60 -18.00
C SER A 417 2.85 19.95 -17.30
N SER A 418 2.86 18.60 -17.21
CA SER A 418 4.00 17.85 -16.62
C SER A 418 5.31 18.26 -17.26
N ARG A 419 5.32 18.38 -18.59
CA ARG A 419 6.50 18.75 -19.38
C ARG A 419 7.01 20.15 -19.05
N ALA A 420 6.13 21.11 -18.81
CA ALA A 420 6.55 22.46 -18.43
C ALA A 420 7.24 22.47 -17.07
N VAL A 421 6.69 21.72 -16.11
CA VAL A 421 7.26 21.57 -14.76
C VAL A 421 8.59 20.80 -14.81
N GLU A 422 8.67 19.70 -15.55
CA GLU A 422 9.91 18.94 -15.77
C GLU A 422 11.02 19.81 -16.38
N ASN A 423 10.70 20.58 -17.42
CA ASN A 423 11.65 21.52 -18.03
C ASN A 423 12.10 22.59 -17.01
N ALA A 424 11.18 23.11 -16.20
CA ALA A 424 11.49 24.11 -15.19
C ALA A 424 12.42 23.57 -14.09
N VAL A 425 12.20 22.33 -13.63
CA VAL A 425 13.07 21.65 -12.66
C VAL A 425 14.42 21.30 -13.28
N THR A 426 14.46 20.95 -14.57
CA THR A 426 15.72 20.69 -15.30
C THR A 426 16.57 21.96 -15.43
N GLU A 427 15.96 23.10 -15.77
CA GLU A 427 16.63 24.41 -15.79
C GLU A 427 17.18 24.80 -14.42
N LEU A 428 16.40 24.54 -13.36
CA LEU A 428 16.85 24.72 -11.99
C LEU A 428 18.10 23.85 -11.70
N ALA A 429 18.05 22.56 -12.07
CA ALA A 429 19.12 21.59 -11.82
C ALA A 429 20.42 21.87 -12.58
N LEU A 430 20.33 22.28 -13.84
CA LEU A 430 21.51 22.51 -14.69
C LEU A 430 22.12 23.90 -14.49
N HIS A 431 21.27 24.90 -14.23
CA HIS A 431 21.66 26.31 -14.36
C HIS A 431 21.36 27.16 -13.11
N ASN A 432 20.82 26.59 -12.02
CA ASN A 432 20.38 27.34 -10.84
C ASN A 432 19.37 28.45 -11.22
N ASN A 433 18.54 28.19 -12.22
CA ASN A 433 17.57 29.15 -12.74
C ASN A 433 16.15 28.81 -12.24
N ILE A 434 15.74 29.44 -11.14
CA ILE A 434 14.43 29.18 -10.52
C ILE A 434 13.24 29.85 -11.23
N LYS A 435 13.49 30.82 -12.13
CA LYS A 435 12.42 31.63 -12.73
C LYS A 435 11.35 30.82 -13.46
N PRO A 436 11.68 29.77 -14.25
CA PRO A 436 10.67 28.92 -14.87
C PRO A 436 9.78 28.21 -13.85
N LEU A 437 10.35 27.72 -12.74
CA LEU A 437 9.59 27.05 -11.69
C LEU A 437 8.61 28.01 -10.99
N ILE A 438 9.07 29.23 -10.68
CA ILE A 438 8.22 30.29 -10.11
C ILE A 438 7.07 30.66 -11.03
N LYS A 439 7.29 30.66 -12.34
CA LYS A 439 6.23 30.89 -13.33
C LYS A 439 5.17 29.81 -13.27
N GLU A 440 5.56 28.52 -13.23
CA GLU A 440 4.60 27.42 -13.14
C GLU A 440 3.83 27.41 -11.82
N ILE A 441 4.49 27.69 -10.69
CA ILE A 441 3.81 27.86 -9.40
C ILE A 441 2.80 29.02 -9.47
N SER A 442 3.19 30.16 -10.05
CA SER A 442 2.30 31.32 -10.20
C SER A 442 1.08 31.01 -11.07
N ASN A 443 1.25 30.26 -12.16
CA ASN A 443 0.16 29.84 -13.03
C ASN A 443 -0.90 29.05 -12.25
N VAL A 444 -0.46 28.13 -11.37
CA VAL A 444 -1.35 27.32 -10.55
C VAL A 444 -2.01 28.16 -9.44
N LEU A 445 -1.24 28.98 -8.71
CA LEU A 445 -1.77 29.83 -7.63
C LEU A 445 -2.82 30.84 -8.13
N ALA A 446 -2.67 31.36 -9.36
CA ALA A 446 -3.66 32.25 -9.95
C ALA A 446 -5.06 31.63 -10.02
N LEU A 447 -5.18 30.31 -10.12
CA LEU A 447 -6.45 29.58 -10.20
C LEU A 447 -7.15 29.49 -8.84
N PHE A 448 -6.38 29.37 -7.76
CA PHE A 448 -6.87 29.34 -6.38
C PHE A 448 -7.32 30.71 -5.86
N SER A 449 -7.12 31.78 -6.64
CA SER A 449 -7.57 33.13 -6.27
C SER A 449 -9.10 33.33 -6.36
N ASN A 450 -9.84 32.36 -6.90
CA ASN A 450 -11.30 32.36 -6.96
C ASN A 450 -11.93 32.04 -5.59
N ARG A 451 -13.09 32.66 -5.33
CA ARG A 451 -13.81 32.63 -4.03
C ARG A 451 -14.16 31.21 -3.54
N ASP A 452 -14.22 30.24 -4.45
CA ASP A 452 -14.51 28.83 -4.18
C ASP A 452 -13.32 28.06 -3.54
N PHE A 453 -12.11 28.63 -3.53
CA PHE A 453 -10.88 28.01 -2.98
C PHE A 453 -10.40 28.62 -1.64
N MET A 454 -11.20 29.47 -1.00
CA MET A 454 -10.69 30.34 0.07
C MET A 454 -10.60 29.69 1.46
N ARG A 455 -9.45 29.06 1.73
CA ARG A 455 -8.69 29.09 3.02
C ARG A 455 -7.18 28.93 2.79
N MET A 456 -6.58 29.65 1.84
CA MET A 456 -5.14 29.54 1.60
C MET A 456 -4.31 30.12 2.76
N ASP A 457 -3.36 29.32 3.23
CA ASP A 457 -2.25 29.72 4.08
C ASP A 457 -0.92 29.14 3.55
N GLU A 458 0.15 29.28 4.32
CA GLU A 458 1.49 28.80 3.97
C GLU A 458 1.52 27.30 3.65
N LYS A 459 0.78 26.48 4.41
CA LYS A 459 0.77 25.02 4.25
C LYS A 459 0.10 24.60 2.95
N HIS A 460 -1.01 25.26 2.59
CA HIS A 460 -1.71 24.98 1.33
C HIS A 460 -0.82 25.34 0.12
N ILE A 461 -0.07 26.44 0.20
CA ILE A 461 0.85 26.82 -0.88
C ILE A 461 2.01 25.84 -0.96
N LYS A 462 2.55 25.38 0.18
CA LYS A 462 3.57 24.34 0.22
C LYS A 462 3.07 23.05 -0.45
N ALA A 463 1.84 22.61 -0.16
CA ALA A 463 1.23 21.43 -0.80
C ALA A 463 1.16 21.58 -2.33
N VAL A 464 0.79 22.77 -2.84
CA VAL A 464 0.80 23.06 -4.29
C VAL A 464 2.21 22.97 -4.86
N ILE A 465 3.20 23.57 -4.21
CA ILE A 465 4.60 23.54 -4.66
C ILE A 465 5.12 22.11 -4.70
N LEU A 466 4.88 21.32 -3.65
CA LEU A 466 5.26 19.91 -3.60
C LEU A 466 4.56 19.11 -4.72
N THR A 467 3.25 19.32 -4.91
CA THR A 467 2.50 18.68 -6.01
C THR A 467 3.11 18.94 -7.39
N LEU A 468 3.68 20.12 -7.61
CA LEU A 468 4.41 20.42 -8.85
C LEU A 468 5.78 19.73 -8.87
N LEU A 469 6.57 19.87 -7.81
CA LEU A 469 7.91 19.30 -7.73
C LEU A 469 7.92 17.77 -7.91
N TYR A 470 6.94 17.06 -7.36
CA TYR A 470 6.82 15.60 -7.48
C TYR A 470 6.52 15.11 -8.91
N GLN A 471 6.17 16.01 -9.84
CA GLN A 471 6.06 15.67 -11.27
C GLN A 471 7.43 15.47 -11.93
N SER A 472 8.51 15.96 -11.32
CA SER A 472 9.87 15.75 -11.80
C SER A 472 10.53 14.61 -11.05
N GLU A 473 11.25 13.76 -11.76
CA GLU A 473 12.02 12.67 -11.15
C GLU A 473 13.45 13.07 -10.77
N VAL A 474 13.87 14.32 -11.05
CA VAL A 474 15.27 14.76 -10.93
C VAL A 474 15.77 14.75 -9.48
N TYR A 475 14.92 15.10 -8.52
CA TYR A 475 15.32 15.23 -7.11
C TYR A 475 14.63 14.20 -6.21
N PHE A 476 15.29 13.92 -5.09
CA PHE A 476 14.67 13.34 -3.92
C PHE A 476 14.14 14.49 -3.05
N ILE A 477 12.83 14.57 -2.88
CA ILE A 477 12.17 15.69 -2.22
C ILE A 477 11.93 15.34 -0.75
N GLN A 478 12.49 16.11 0.17
CA GLN A 478 12.11 16.05 1.58
C GLN A 478 11.32 17.31 1.94
N SER A 479 10.21 17.15 2.66
CA SER A 479 9.45 18.27 3.21
C SER A 479 9.41 18.17 4.73
N GLU A 480 9.58 19.31 5.42
CA GLU A 480 9.61 19.38 6.88
C GLU A 480 10.62 18.40 7.50
N ALA A 481 11.79 18.28 6.86
CA ALA A 481 12.80 17.34 7.30
C ALA A 481 13.34 17.77 8.67
N GLU A 482 13.24 16.92 9.69
CA GLU A 482 13.84 17.22 10.98
C GLU A 482 15.38 17.23 10.85
N VAL A 483 15.97 18.40 11.01
CA VAL A 483 17.42 18.60 11.04
C VAL A 483 17.77 19.29 12.35
N ASN A 484 18.25 18.52 13.34
CA ASN A 484 18.63 19.03 14.65
C ASN A 484 17.55 19.94 15.28
N GLN A 485 16.31 19.44 15.36
CA GLN A 485 15.11 20.14 15.85
C GLN A 485 14.63 21.35 15.03
N HIS A 486 15.20 21.55 13.83
CA HIS A 486 14.74 22.52 12.85
C HIS A 486 14.07 21.81 11.68
N TYR A 487 13.20 22.52 10.95
CA TYR A 487 12.37 21.93 9.90
C TYR A 487 12.38 22.84 8.66
N PRO A 488 13.34 22.67 7.74
CA PRO A 488 13.30 23.35 6.46
C PRO A 488 12.06 22.90 5.67
N ASP A 489 11.35 23.84 5.04
CA ASP A 489 10.08 23.53 4.35
C ASP A 489 10.24 22.48 3.25
N ILE A 490 11.22 22.67 2.35
CA ILE A 490 11.50 21.78 1.23
C ILE A 490 13.00 21.68 0.96
N LEU A 491 13.51 20.46 0.88
CA LEU A 491 14.83 20.13 0.39
C LEU A 491 14.72 19.36 -0.94
N LEU A 492 15.44 19.82 -1.95
CA LEU A 492 15.66 19.10 -3.20
C LEU A 492 17.06 18.49 -3.16
N LEU A 493 17.12 17.19 -2.90
CA LEU A 493 18.36 16.45 -2.72
C LEU A 493 18.70 15.63 -3.96
N GLU A 494 19.99 15.37 -4.16
CA GLU A 494 20.46 14.47 -5.20
C GLU A 494 19.79 13.09 -5.05
N ARG A 495 19.44 12.48 -6.19
CA ARG A 495 18.70 11.22 -6.24
C ARG A 495 19.45 10.23 -7.11
N ASN A 496 20.12 9.27 -6.50
CA ASN A 496 20.74 8.17 -7.23
C ASN A 496 19.73 7.46 -8.17
N PRO A 497 20.08 7.21 -9.46
CA PRO A 497 21.37 7.43 -10.13
C PRO A 497 21.54 8.79 -10.83
N ILE A 498 20.62 9.73 -10.62
CA ILE A 498 20.63 11.06 -11.24
C ILE A 498 21.57 11.99 -10.46
N GLU A 499 22.72 12.31 -11.06
CA GLU A 499 23.61 13.36 -10.56
C GLU A 499 23.07 14.75 -10.88
N VAL A 500 23.14 15.66 -9.91
CA VAL A 500 22.68 17.05 -10.07
C VAL A 500 23.81 18.05 -9.83
N ARG A 501 23.77 19.19 -10.51
CA ARG A 501 24.78 20.24 -10.31
C ARG A 501 24.55 21.04 -9.04
N TYR A 502 23.32 21.11 -8.56
CA TYR A 502 22.92 21.88 -7.40
C TYR A 502 21.87 21.11 -6.61
N GLN A 503 21.92 21.26 -5.30
CA GLN A 503 20.83 20.86 -4.40
C GLN A 503 20.16 22.12 -3.86
N PHE A 504 18.91 22.03 -3.40
CA PHE A 504 18.17 23.22 -3.02
C PHE A 504 17.55 23.11 -1.63
N LEU A 505 17.59 24.22 -0.90
CA LEU A 505 16.79 24.46 0.29
C LEU A 505 15.81 25.58 -0.04
N PHE A 506 14.52 25.31 0.09
CA PHE A 506 13.47 26.32 0.00
C PHE A 506 12.83 26.53 1.36
N GLU A 507 12.73 27.79 1.76
CA GLU A 507 11.87 28.25 2.85
C GLU A 507 10.71 29.05 2.24
N LEU A 508 9.49 28.79 2.68
CA LEU A 508 8.28 29.44 2.22
C LEU A 508 7.78 30.41 3.28
N LYS A 509 7.38 31.60 2.83
CA LYS A 509 6.73 32.59 3.68
C LYS A 509 5.51 33.18 3.02
N TYR A 510 4.37 33.05 3.70
CA TYR A 510 3.08 33.58 3.28
C TYR A 510 2.70 34.84 4.07
N SER A 511 2.29 35.88 3.34
CA SER A 511 1.74 37.10 3.92
C SER A 511 0.36 37.40 3.34
N LYS A 512 -0.66 37.54 4.20
CA LYS A 512 -2.01 37.88 3.72
C LYS A 512 -1.98 39.25 3.02
N LYS A 513 -2.62 39.39 1.86
CA LYS A 513 -2.69 40.67 1.10
C LYS A 513 -3.00 41.90 1.95
N LYS A 514 -3.88 41.76 2.95
CA LYS A 514 -4.25 42.84 3.88
C LYS A 514 -3.10 43.40 4.71
N ALA A 515 -2.02 42.64 4.91
CA ALA A 515 -0.83 43.07 5.64
C ALA A 515 0.07 44.01 4.80
N GLY A 516 -0.20 44.10 3.49
CA GLY A 516 0.51 44.98 2.57
C GLY A 516 2.02 44.72 2.50
N LYS A 517 2.76 45.72 1.98
CA LYS A 517 4.22 45.62 1.80
C LYS A 517 4.97 45.38 3.11
N ARG A 518 4.49 45.97 4.22
CA ARG A 518 5.14 45.83 5.52
C ARG A 518 5.11 44.40 6.03
N GLY A 519 3.96 43.73 5.96
CA GLY A 519 3.87 42.33 6.39
C GLY A 519 4.70 41.39 5.52
N LEU A 520 4.83 41.69 4.22
CA LEU A 520 5.70 40.93 3.32
C LEU A 520 7.20 41.11 3.67
N GLU A 521 7.62 42.33 4.02
CA GLU A 521 9.00 42.60 4.45
C GLU A 521 9.35 41.99 5.82
N GLU A 522 8.40 42.00 6.76
CA GLU A 522 8.55 41.30 8.04
C GLU A 522 8.76 39.79 7.80
N LYS A 523 7.92 39.18 6.95
CA LYS A 523 8.05 37.77 6.55
C LYS A 523 9.34 37.48 5.76
N ARG A 524 9.80 38.43 4.93
CA ARG A 524 11.09 38.35 4.24
C ARG A 524 12.24 38.23 5.25
N THR A 525 12.24 39.09 6.26
CA THR A 525 13.31 39.11 7.28
C THR A 525 13.33 37.80 8.06
N GLU A 526 12.15 37.32 8.51
CA GLU A 526 11.98 36.05 9.21
C GLU A 526 12.54 34.86 8.41
N GLY A 527 12.15 34.74 7.13
CA GLY A 527 12.60 33.64 6.28
C GLY A 527 14.11 33.66 5.99
N ILE A 528 14.70 34.85 5.82
CA ILE A 528 16.16 34.99 5.65
C ILE A 528 16.91 34.50 6.90
N GLU A 529 16.42 34.86 8.09
CA GLU A 529 17.02 34.42 9.36
C GLU A 529 16.95 32.90 9.53
N GLN A 530 15.81 32.28 9.21
CA GLN A 530 15.66 30.82 9.27
C GLN A 530 16.59 30.09 8.32
N ILE A 531 16.67 30.51 7.04
CA ILE A 531 17.59 29.89 6.08
C ILE A 531 19.03 29.97 6.58
N LYS A 532 19.46 31.13 7.10
CA LYS A 532 20.80 31.30 7.66
C LYS A 532 21.04 30.38 8.85
N ALA A 533 20.04 30.18 9.72
CA ALA A 533 20.13 29.23 10.82
C ALA A 533 20.30 27.80 10.31
N TYR A 534 19.50 27.37 9.32
CA TYR A 534 19.61 26.03 8.73
C TYR A 534 20.97 25.79 8.08
N GLN A 535 21.51 26.77 7.35
CA GLN A 535 22.84 26.69 6.74
C GLN A 535 23.98 26.52 7.77
N GLN A 536 23.74 26.81 9.06
CA GLN A 536 24.73 26.56 10.11
C GLN A 536 24.74 25.11 10.62
N LEU A 537 23.68 24.34 10.37
CA LEU A 537 23.53 22.96 10.84
C LEU A 537 24.52 22.02 10.13
N ALA A 538 25.05 21.04 10.87
CA ALA A 538 26.12 20.17 10.37
C ALA A 538 25.66 19.30 9.20
N GLU A 539 24.42 18.86 9.22
CA GLU A 539 23.77 18.06 8.19
C GLU A 539 23.58 18.85 6.90
N VAL A 540 23.12 20.11 7.00
CA VAL A 540 22.93 21.00 5.85
C VAL A 540 24.27 21.41 5.24
N LYS A 541 25.29 21.68 6.07
CA LYS A 541 26.66 21.98 5.61
C LYS A 541 27.31 20.86 4.82
N LYS A 542 26.89 19.60 5.06
CA LYS A 542 27.39 18.43 4.32
C LYS A 542 26.77 18.30 2.92
N LEU A 543 25.66 18.99 2.64
CA LEU A 543 25.02 18.92 1.33
C LEU A 543 25.88 19.64 0.28
N PRO A 544 26.46 18.92 -0.70
CA PRO A 544 27.30 19.54 -1.71
C PRO A 544 26.47 20.48 -2.59
N LYS A 545 27.07 21.62 -2.95
CA LYS A 545 26.55 22.58 -3.94
C LYS A 545 25.12 23.07 -3.61
N LEU A 546 24.78 23.18 -2.32
CA LEU A 546 23.49 23.66 -1.86
C LEU A 546 23.24 25.12 -2.25
N LYS A 547 22.04 25.42 -2.73
CA LYS A 547 21.52 26.76 -3.01
C LYS A 547 20.24 26.98 -2.21
N SER A 548 20.13 28.15 -1.59
CA SER A 548 18.99 28.46 -0.75
C SER A 548 18.12 29.53 -1.39
N TYR A 549 16.79 29.32 -1.39
CA TYR A 549 15.83 30.32 -1.82
C TYR A 549 14.75 30.53 -0.77
N LEU A 550 14.44 31.79 -0.51
CA LEU A 550 13.23 32.17 0.18
C LEU A 550 12.12 32.41 -0.85
N LEU A 551 11.02 31.68 -0.72
CA LEU A 551 9.82 31.81 -1.53
C LEU A 551 8.81 32.69 -0.78
N LEU A 552 8.56 33.90 -1.26
CA LEU A 552 7.63 34.85 -0.66
C LEU A 552 6.36 34.94 -1.48
N THR A 553 5.21 34.83 -0.83
CA THR A 553 3.92 34.84 -1.54
C THR A 553 2.81 35.53 -0.76
N ASP A 554 1.89 36.16 -1.50
CA ASP A 554 0.66 36.72 -0.97
C ASP A 554 -0.59 35.87 -1.28
N GLY A 555 -0.38 34.65 -1.79
CA GLY A 555 -1.40 33.73 -2.26
C GLY A 555 -1.85 33.95 -3.70
N SER A 556 -1.38 35.00 -4.38
CA SER A 556 -1.65 35.21 -5.81
C SER A 556 -0.40 35.36 -6.67
N THR A 557 0.68 35.83 -6.05
CA THR A 557 2.00 35.96 -6.66
C THR A 557 3.04 35.30 -5.78
N ILE A 558 4.11 34.82 -6.38
CA ILE A 558 5.24 34.23 -5.66
C ILE A 558 6.55 34.80 -6.21
N GLU A 559 7.44 35.18 -5.31
CA GLU A 559 8.78 35.70 -5.57
C GLU A 559 9.80 34.73 -4.97
N ALA A 560 10.92 34.51 -5.66
CA ALA A 560 12.06 33.78 -5.12
C ALA A 560 13.24 34.72 -4.86
N VAL A 561 13.77 34.68 -3.64
CA VAL A 561 14.93 35.46 -3.20
C VAL A 561 16.08 34.50 -2.93
N ALA A 562 17.16 34.58 -3.71
CA ALA A 562 18.34 33.77 -3.48
C ALA A 562 19.07 34.23 -2.21
N ILE A 563 19.43 33.28 -1.34
CA ILE A 563 20.20 33.52 -0.11
C ILE A 563 21.54 32.82 -0.25
N GLU A 564 22.62 33.60 -0.10
CA GLU A 564 24.01 33.11 -0.18
C GLU A 564 24.45 32.36 1.08
#